data_AF-A0A2K1L4M7-F1
#
_entry.id   AF-A0A2K1L4M7-F1
#
_cell.length_a   1.000
_cell.length_b   1.000
_cell.length_c   1.000
_cell.angle_alpha   90.00
_cell.angle_beta   90.00
_cell.angle_gamma   90.00
#
_symmetry.space_group_name_H-M   'P 1'
#
loop_
_entity.id
_entity.type
_entity.pdbx_description
1 polymer ?
#
loop_
_entity_poly.entity_id
_entity_poly.type
_entity_poly.pdbx_seq_one_letter_code
_entity_poly.pdbx_strand_id
1 'polypeptide(L)'
;MKQAMIEEEKRSRLSKLQIHKTWRSIMREHSIQELRGDIKWMAKKHLKEVENKDRRIHTLLKALEESETQHLKATSSHFVMLDQMINVHDVRLQSMEHQFQAQLQNLNQSFYDERDQMTQDLIGTKWDMEAMVKNMKALFDEETVEKRQEFEAFLKDFEDKRKESNSVMKMIYDSKTEEMERAIERRHHDFIKQNKAKQEVFKELTFKDEKTSELCAKRMRELLTLHEKTSCMVKAMQIKGKEWDDTNKHLVDEYRTLHEHIRKINRHLSKIAQTEHDDLKRTSLFVNEATQALNKVLAFGRGLQTLARLNRKLETEHEQIFPFNPLYETPLPLAPLESFDEELVYVADEKTPIEEPSPPTLPTFHWSTHAVDDTGNEVEELDCLKKFQKRYNKAMLDKLALQLERRKLVSENQRLHLLVCKRLGTHSH
;
A
#
# COMPACT_ATOMS: atom_id res chain seq x y z
N MET A 1 -50.70 -44.79 123.32
CA MET A 1 -51.23 -44.52 121.95
C MET A 1 -50.84 -43.15 121.40
N LYS A 2 -51.09 -42.02 122.09
CA LYS A 2 -50.75 -40.68 121.55
C LYS A 2 -49.23 -40.44 121.30
N GLN A 3 -48.35 -40.96 122.16
CA GLN A 3 -46.88 -40.84 121.96
C GLN A 3 -46.37 -41.63 120.74
N ALA A 4 -46.88 -42.85 120.52
CA ALA A 4 -46.55 -43.65 119.33
C ALA A 4 -47.01 -42.98 118.03
N MET A 5 -48.18 -42.33 118.04
CA MET A 5 -48.70 -41.59 116.87
C MET A 5 -47.85 -40.34 116.54
N ILE A 6 -47.37 -39.62 117.55
CA ILE A 6 -46.48 -38.45 117.37
C ILE A 6 -45.09 -38.89 116.88
N GLU A 7 -44.59 -40.03 117.37
CA GLU A 7 -43.32 -40.61 116.88
C GLU A 7 -43.43 -41.14 115.46
N GLU A 8 -44.57 -41.74 115.10
CA GLU A 8 -44.85 -42.20 113.75
C GLU A 8 -45.05 -41.02 112.78
N GLU A 9 -45.70 -39.93 113.22
CA GLU A 9 -45.80 -38.70 112.43
C GLU A 9 -44.43 -38.03 112.24
N LYS A 10 -43.59 -38.00 113.28
CA LYS A 10 -42.20 -37.53 113.18
C LYS A 10 -41.36 -38.41 112.27
N ARG A 11 -41.49 -39.74 112.36
CA ARG A 11 -40.81 -40.71 111.46
C ARG A 11 -41.30 -40.58 110.03
N SER A 12 -42.60 -40.34 109.81
CA SER A 12 -43.18 -40.09 108.49
C SER A 12 -42.68 -38.76 107.89
N ARG A 13 -42.62 -37.69 108.70
CA ARG A 13 -42.05 -36.40 108.27
C ARG A 13 -40.55 -36.51 107.94
N LEU A 14 -39.77 -37.19 108.79
CA LEU A 14 -38.35 -37.45 108.55
C LEU A 14 -38.12 -38.33 107.32
N SER A 15 -38.94 -39.38 107.13
CA SER A 15 -38.92 -40.24 105.95
C SER A 15 -39.25 -39.46 104.67
N LYS A 16 -40.29 -38.60 104.68
CA LYS A 16 -40.60 -37.69 103.55
C LYS A 16 -39.44 -36.74 103.25
N LEU A 17 -38.80 -36.17 104.27
CA LEU A 17 -37.66 -35.27 104.11
C LEU A 17 -36.44 -36.00 103.52
N GLN A 18 -36.20 -37.24 103.96
CA GLN A 18 -35.17 -38.11 103.38
C GLN A 18 -35.48 -38.45 101.91
N ILE A 19 -36.73 -38.82 101.60
CA ILE A 19 -37.19 -39.09 100.23
C ILE A 19 -37.07 -37.84 99.35
N HIS A 20 -37.43 -36.65 99.84
CA HIS A 20 -37.22 -35.41 99.09
C HIS A 20 -35.74 -35.08 98.92
N LYS A 21 -34.89 -35.35 99.91
CA LYS A 21 -33.43 -35.15 99.79
C LYS A 21 -32.84 -36.11 98.75
N THR A 22 -33.25 -37.37 98.73
CA THR A 22 -32.81 -38.34 97.72
C THR A 22 -33.34 -37.98 96.34
N TRP A 23 -34.61 -37.61 96.19
CA TRP A 23 -35.18 -37.12 94.92
C TRP A 23 -34.48 -35.86 94.40
N ARG A 24 -34.20 -34.87 95.26
CA ARG A 24 -33.41 -33.68 94.84
C ARG A 24 -31.98 -34.04 94.46
N SER A 25 -31.40 -35.08 95.07
CA SER A 25 -30.08 -35.56 94.67
C SER A 25 -30.14 -36.19 93.28
N ILE A 26 -31.10 -37.10 93.05
CA ILE A 26 -31.30 -37.79 91.78
C ILE A 26 -31.66 -36.78 90.67
N MET A 27 -32.57 -35.84 90.92
CA MET A 27 -32.94 -34.82 89.94
C MET A 27 -31.76 -33.91 89.61
N ARG A 28 -30.96 -33.48 90.59
CA ARG A 28 -29.75 -32.70 90.31
C ARG A 28 -28.72 -33.50 89.52
N GLU A 29 -28.54 -34.77 89.87
CA GLU A 29 -27.63 -35.67 89.15
C GLU A 29 -28.06 -35.82 87.69
N HIS A 30 -29.35 -36.05 87.45
CA HIS A 30 -29.92 -36.17 86.11
C HIS A 30 -29.78 -34.87 85.31
N SER A 31 -30.18 -33.72 85.88
CA SER A 31 -30.02 -32.42 85.21
C SER A 31 -28.54 -32.09 84.94
N ILE A 32 -27.61 -32.45 85.84
CA ILE A 32 -26.17 -32.29 85.60
C ILE A 32 -25.70 -33.21 84.45
N GLN A 33 -26.22 -34.43 84.35
CA GLN A 33 -25.90 -35.34 83.25
C GLN A 33 -26.43 -34.82 81.91
N GLU A 34 -27.66 -34.30 81.86
CA GLU A 34 -28.24 -33.67 80.68
C GLU A 34 -27.41 -32.45 80.24
N LEU A 35 -27.13 -31.52 81.16
CA LEU A 35 -26.30 -30.34 80.86
C LEU A 35 -24.89 -30.73 80.39
N ARG A 36 -24.30 -31.78 80.94
CA ARG A 36 -23.01 -32.30 80.45
C ARG A 36 -23.13 -32.90 79.05
N GLY A 37 -24.25 -33.54 78.72
CA GLY A 37 -24.57 -34.03 77.38
C GLY A 37 -24.67 -32.87 76.39
N ASP A 38 -25.42 -31.83 76.74
CA ASP A 38 -25.60 -30.64 75.92
C ASP A 38 -24.28 -29.89 75.70
N ILE A 39 -23.47 -29.70 76.74
CA ILE A 39 -22.13 -29.10 76.63
C ILE A 39 -21.25 -29.92 75.69
N LYS A 40 -21.27 -31.26 75.79
CA LYS A 40 -20.49 -32.12 74.89
C LYS A 40 -20.98 -32.03 73.44
N TRP A 41 -22.29 -32.02 73.23
CA TRP A 41 -22.87 -31.88 71.89
C TRP A 41 -22.54 -30.52 71.28
N MET A 42 -22.70 -29.43 72.04
CA MET A 42 -22.34 -28.07 71.64
C MET A 42 -20.85 -27.95 71.34
N ALA A 43 -19.98 -28.53 72.18
CA ALA A 43 -18.54 -28.54 71.94
C ALA A 43 -18.18 -29.28 70.63
N LYS A 44 -18.79 -30.45 70.38
CA LYS A 44 -18.59 -31.20 69.13
C LYS A 44 -19.10 -30.41 67.91
N LYS A 45 -20.24 -29.74 68.04
CA LYS A 45 -20.81 -28.88 66.99
C LYS A 45 -19.87 -27.72 66.68
N HIS A 46 -19.40 -27.00 67.69
CA HIS A 46 -18.47 -25.89 67.52
C HIS A 46 -17.13 -26.34 66.95
N LEU A 47 -16.59 -27.49 67.36
CA LEU A 47 -15.37 -28.04 66.77
C LEU A 47 -15.55 -28.29 65.27
N LYS A 48 -16.67 -28.90 64.86
CA LYS A 48 -16.99 -29.12 63.45
C LYS A 48 -17.17 -27.79 62.68
N GLU A 49 -17.78 -26.79 63.29
CA GLU A 49 -17.91 -25.45 62.71
C GLU A 49 -16.54 -24.78 62.51
N VAL A 50 -15.63 -24.92 63.48
CA VAL A 50 -14.25 -24.42 63.38
C VAL A 50 -13.52 -25.14 62.26
N GLU A 51 -13.54 -26.47 62.21
CA GLU A 51 -12.92 -27.22 61.13
C GLU A 51 -13.47 -26.85 59.74
N ASN A 52 -14.78 -26.62 59.62
CA ASN A 52 -15.39 -26.17 58.37
C ASN A 52 -14.90 -24.77 57.98
N LYS A 53 -14.78 -23.86 58.95
CA LYS A 53 -14.23 -22.52 58.74
C LYS A 53 -12.76 -22.58 58.37
N ASP A 54 -11.96 -23.43 59.00
CA ASP A 54 -10.55 -23.61 58.68
C ASP A 54 -10.35 -24.17 57.27
N ARG A 55 -11.16 -25.17 56.87
CA ARG A 55 -11.18 -25.64 55.48
C ARG A 55 -11.54 -24.52 54.52
N ARG A 56 -12.56 -23.70 54.85
CA ARG A 56 -12.94 -22.55 54.02
C ARG A 56 -11.82 -21.52 53.92
N ILE A 57 -11.17 -21.18 55.02
CA ILE A 57 -10.02 -20.27 55.05
C ILE A 57 -8.90 -20.82 54.16
N HIS A 58 -8.57 -22.11 54.29
CA HIS A 58 -7.54 -22.73 53.45
C HIS A 58 -7.87 -22.65 51.95
N THR A 59 -9.12 -22.93 51.56
CA THR A 59 -9.54 -22.78 50.16
C THR A 59 -9.46 -21.33 49.68
N LEU A 60 -9.79 -20.36 50.53
CA LEU A 60 -9.71 -18.94 50.19
C LEU A 60 -8.26 -18.46 50.07
N LEU A 61 -7.37 -18.94 50.94
CA LEU A 61 -5.93 -18.65 50.85
C LEU A 61 -5.34 -19.20 49.56
N LYS A 62 -5.66 -20.44 49.20
CA LYS A 62 -5.21 -21.01 47.93
C LYS A 62 -5.73 -20.23 46.72
N ALA A 63 -7.01 -19.85 46.73
CA ALA A 63 -7.58 -19.02 45.66
C ALA A 63 -6.91 -17.63 45.59
N LEU A 64 -6.52 -17.05 46.74
CA LEU A 64 -5.80 -15.78 46.79
C LEU A 64 -4.40 -15.91 46.19
N GLU A 65 -3.65 -16.96 46.54
CA GLU A 65 -2.34 -17.26 45.97
C GLU A 65 -2.43 -17.49 44.45
N GLU A 66 -3.42 -18.27 44.00
CA GLU A 66 -3.68 -18.49 42.57
C GLU A 66 -4.01 -17.17 41.86
N SER A 67 -4.85 -16.32 42.43
CA SER A 67 -5.16 -14.99 41.87
C SER A 67 -3.93 -14.09 41.81
N GLU A 68 -3.10 -14.06 42.85
CA GLU A 68 -1.88 -13.26 42.90
C GLU A 68 -0.86 -13.72 41.84
N THR A 69 -0.65 -15.03 41.70
CA THR A 69 0.23 -15.57 40.66
C THR A 69 -0.30 -15.28 39.25
N GLN A 70 -1.62 -15.30 39.04
CA GLN A 70 -2.23 -14.90 37.78
C GLN A 70 -2.02 -13.41 37.51
N HIS A 71 -2.21 -12.54 38.51
CA HIS A 71 -1.95 -11.11 38.37
C HIS A 71 -0.48 -10.82 38.03
N LEU A 72 0.47 -11.47 38.71
CA LEU A 72 1.90 -11.31 38.42
C LEU A 72 2.27 -11.79 37.01
N LYS A 73 1.68 -12.90 36.54
CA LYS A 73 1.88 -13.39 35.17
C LYS A 73 1.29 -12.42 34.14
N ALA A 74 0.09 -11.90 34.38
CA ALA A 74 -0.55 -10.93 33.50
C ALA A 74 0.26 -9.63 33.41
N THR A 75 0.74 -9.09 34.55
CA THR A 75 1.58 -7.88 34.53
C THR A 75 2.91 -8.10 33.83
N SER A 76 3.58 -9.23 34.08
CA SER A 76 4.81 -9.60 33.36
C SER A 76 4.57 -9.72 31.84
N SER A 77 3.49 -10.38 31.44
CA SER A 77 3.10 -10.49 30.03
C SER A 77 2.80 -9.12 29.40
N HIS A 78 2.12 -8.22 30.12
CA HIS A 78 1.90 -6.84 29.66
C HIS A 78 3.20 -6.07 29.47
N PHE A 79 4.18 -6.19 30.37
CA PHE A 79 5.48 -5.56 30.21
C PHE A 79 6.21 -6.09 28.97
N VAL A 80 6.20 -7.40 28.73
CA VAL A 80 6.79 -7.98 27.52
C VAL A 80 6.11 -7.46 26.25
N MET A 81 4.78 -7.33 26.26
CA MET A 81 4.04 -6.77 25.12
C MET A 81 4.35 -5.28 24.90
N LEU A 82 4.52 -4.50 25.97
CA LEU A 82 4.95 -3.11 25.87
C LEU A 82 6.36 -2.99 25.30
N ASP A 83 7.30 -3.85 25.72
CA ASP A 83 8.65 -3.88 25.17
C ASP A 83 8.64 -4.25 23.68
N GLN A 84 7.82 -5.22 23.27
CA GLN A 84 7.62 -5.55 21.86
C GLN A 84 7.06 -4.36 21.07
N MET A 85 6.09 -3.63 21.64
CA MET A 85 5.52 -2.44 21.01
C MET A 85 6.56 -1.32 20.87
N ILE A 86 7.38 -1.09 21.89
CA ILE A 86 8.48 -0.13 21.86
C ILE A 86 9.46 -0.50 20.75
N ASN A 87 9.88 -1.77 20.66
CA ASN A 87 10.79 -2.23 19.60
C ASN A 87 10.22 -2.00 18.19
N VAL A 88 8.92 -2.27 17.98
CA VAL A 88 8.26 -2.00 16.69
C VAL A 88 8.27 -0.50 16.38
N HIS A 89 8.02 0.35 17.38
CA HIS A 89 8.07 1.80 17.21
C HIS A 89 9.48 2.31 16.93
N ASP A 90 10.50 1.76 17.57
CA ASP A 90 11.90 2.12 17.34
C ASP A 90 12.34 1.76 15.91
N VAL A 91 12.00 0.55 15.44
CA VAL A 91 12.28 0.15 14.05
C VAL A 91 11.56 1.07 13.06
N ARG A 92 10.31 1.42 13.33
CA ARG A 92 9.54 2.35 12.48
C ARG A 92 10.16 3.75 12.48
N LEU A 93 10.59 4.26 13.63
CA LEU A 93 11.25 5.56 13.75
C LEU A 93 12.57 5.58 12.98
N GLN A 94 13.40 4.55 13.12
CA GLN A 94 14.64 4.41 12.36
C GLN A 94 14.40 4.34 10.86
N SER A 95 13.40 3.58 10.41
CA SER A 95 13.03 3.52 8.99
C SER A 95 12.58 4.89 8.46
N MET A 96 11.78 5.60 9.24
CA MET A 96 11.31 6.94 8.90
C MET A 96 12.48 7.94 8.85
N GLU A 97 13.39 7.91 9.82
CA GLU A 97 14.60 8.72 9.82
C GLU A 97 15.48 8.43 8.60
N HIS A 98 15.69 7.15 8.27
CA HIS A 98 16.46 6.76 7.09
C HIS A 98 15.82 7.27 5.79
N GLN A 99 14.49 7.16 5.66
CA GLN A 99 13.76 7.71 4.51
C GLN A 99 13.89 9.23 4.43
N PHE A 100 13.79 9.95 5.55
CA PHE A 100 13.98 11.39 5.58
C PHE A 100 15.41 11.79 5.20
N GLN A 101 16.42 11.10 5.72
CA GLN A 101 17.82 11.35 5.37
C GLN A 101 18.09 11.06 3.88
N ALA A 102 17.55 9.97 3.34
CA ALA A 102 17.67 9.64 1.92
C ALA A 102 16.97 10.69 1.03
N GLN A 103 15.78 11.15 1.40
CA GLN A 103 15.09 12.24 0.70
C GLN A 103 15.88 13.55 0.74
N LEU A 104 16.46 13.89 1.90
CA LEU A 104 17.28 15.09 2.07
C LEU A 104 18.56 15.00 1.21
N GLN A 105 19.21 13.84 1.17
CA GLN A 105 20.38 13.60 0.33
C GLN A 105 20.05 13.71 -1.15
N ASN A 106 18.97 13.07 -1.61
CA ASN A 106 18.51 13.15 -3.00
C ASN A 106 18.18 14.58 -3.40
N LEU A 107 17.49 15.33 -2.53
CA LEU A 107 17.14 16.72 -2.78
C LEU A 107 18.39 17.60 -2.86
N ASN A 108 19.33 17.45 -1.92
CA ASN A 108 20.60 18.17 -1.96
C ASN A 108 21.39 17.85 -3.22
N GLN A 109 21.49 16.57 -3.60
CA GLN A 109 22.17 16.16 -4.82
C GLN A 109 21.52 16.78 -6.06
N SER A 110 20.19 16.72 -6.16
CA SER A 110 19.44 17.36 -7.24
C SER A 110 19.70 18.87 -7.32
N PHE A 111 19.79 19.56 -6.17
CA PHE A 111 20.12 20.99 -6.15
C PHE A 111 21.53 21.26 -6.63
N TYR A 112 22.52 20.45 -6.25
CA TYR A 112 23.88 20.60 -6.73
C TYR A 112 23.99 20.30 -8.21
N ASP A 113 23.35 19.24 -8.69
CA ASP A 113 23.32 18.86 -10.11
C ASP A 113 22.64 19.96 -10.96
N GLU A 114 21.50 20.49 -10.51
CA GLU A 114 20.79 21.59 -11.19
C GLU A 114 21.62 22.88 -11.19
N ARG A 115 22.26 23.22 -10.06
CA ARG A 115 23.16 24.35 -9.97
C ARG A 115 24.34 24.21 -10.92
N ASP A 116 24.94 23.03 -10.99
CA ASP A 116 26.10 22.77 -11.85
C ASP A 116 25.69 22.83 -13.33
N GLN A 117 24.52 22.29 -13.68
CA GLN A 117 23.95 22.44 -15.03
C GLN A 117 23.69 23.90 -15.39
N MET A 118 23.01 24.67 -14.53
CA MET A 118 22.77 26.10 -14.75
C MET A 118 24.08 26.88 -14.92
N THR A 119 25.11 26.51 -14.17
CA THR A 119 26.43 27.15 -14.26
C THR A 119 27.11 26.81 -15.59
N GLN A 120 27.02 25.55 -16.04
CA GLN A 120 27.55 25.13 -17.34
C GLN A 120 26.82 25.81 -18.50
N ASP A 121 25.50 25.89 -18.45
CA ASP A 121 24.69 26.59 -19.45
C ASP A 121 25.03 28.09 -19.50
N LEU A 122 25.23 28.72 -18.34
CA LEU A 122 25.67 30.10 -18.26
C LEU A 122 27.07 30.30 -18.87
N ILE A 123 28.00 29.37 -18.60
CA ILE A 123 29.35 29.41 -19.20
C ILE A 123 29.27 29.23 -20.72
N GLY A 124 28.45 28.29 -21.21
CA GLY A 124 28.23 28.04 -22.63
C GLY A 124 27.65 29.27 -23.34
N THR A 125 26.56 29.82 -22.81
CA THR A 125 25.93 31.05 -23.37
C THR A 125 26.88 32.24 -23.35
N LYS A 126 27.71 32.39 -22.30
CA LYS A 126 28.76 33.42 -22.26
C LYS A 126 29.79 33.21 -23.37
N TRP A 127 30.26 31.98 -23.57
CA TRP A 127 31.23 31.67 -24.63
C TRP A 127 30.65 31.94 -26.03
N ASP A 128 29.39 31.57 -26.26
CA ASP A 128 28.68 31.84 -27.52
C ASP A 128 28.51 33.34 -27.77
N MET A 129 28.16 34.11 -26.73
CA MET A 129 28.08 35.57 -26.82
C MET A 129 29.46 36.20 -27.11
N GLU A 130 30.52 35.73 -26.44
CA GLU A 130 31.89 36.18 -26.70
C GLU A 130 32.32 35.86 -28.14
N ALA A 131 31.99 34.68 -28.65
CA ALA A 131 32.25 34.28 -30.03
C ALA A 131 31.46 35.14 -31.03
N MET A 132 30.18 35.41 -30.76
CA MET A 132 29.36 36.30 -31.60
C MET A 132 29.93 37.72 -31.63
N VAL A 133 30.34 38.27 -30.48
CA VAL A 133 30.97 39.60 -30.42
C VAL A 133 32.29 39.61 -31.19
N LYS A 134 33.10 38.55 -31.09
CA LYS A 134 34.35 38.45 -31.86
C LYS A 134 34.09 38.38 -33.37
N ASN A 135 33.12 37.58 -33.80
CA ASN A 135 32.74 37.48 -35.21
C ASN A 135 32.17 38.81 -35.72
N MET A 136 31.32 39.49 -34.95
CA MET A 136 30.78 40.79 -35.29
C MET A 136 31.88 41.84 -35.44
N LYS A 137 32.88 41.84 -34.55
CA LYS A 137 34.07 42.71 -34.69
C LYS A 137 34.86 42.39 -35.94
N ALA A 138 35.10 41.12 -36.25
CA ALA A 138 35.81 40.72 -37.46
C ALA A 138 35.09 41.18 -38.74
N LEU A 139 33.76 41.02 -38.80
CA LEU A 139 32.95 41.51 -39.92
C LEU A 139 33.00 43.04 -40.05
N PHE A 140 32.92 43.78 -38.94
CA PHE A 140 33.08 45.23 -38.97
C PHE A 140 34.49 45.62 -39.43
N ASP A 141 35.53 44.93 -38.99
CA ASP A 141 36.89 45.20 -39.41
C ASP A 141 37.06 44.93 -40.92
N GLU A 142 36.53 43.82 -41.43
CA GLU A 142 36.49 43.52 -42.88
C GLU A 142 35.72 44.59 -43.66
N GLU A 143 34.51 44.97 -43.23
CA GLU A 143 33.71 46.01 -43.88
C GLU A 143 34.46 47.36 -43.87
N THR A 144 35.11 47.72 -42.76
CA THR A 144 35.90 48.97 -42.73
C THR A 144 37.11 48.91 -43.65
N VAL A 145 37.73 47.73 -43.85
CA VAL A 145 38.81 47.54 -44.84
C VAL A 145 38.26 47.62 -46.25
N GLU A 146 37.15 46.97 -46.57
CA GLU A 146 36.49 47.04 -47.87
C GLU A 146 36.13 48.49 -48.22
N LYS A 147 35.49 49.22 -47.29
CA LYS A 147 35.17 50.64 -47.50
C LYS A 147 36.42 51.48 -47.72
N ARG A 148 37.50 51.24 -46.96
CA ARG A 148 38.80 51.91 -47.20
C ARG A 148 39.36 51.60 -48.61
N GLN A 149 39.31 50.34 -49.03
CA GLN A 149 39.77 49.93 -50.37
C GLN A 149 38.89 50.53 -51.47
N GLU A 150 37.57 50.59 -51.29
CA GLU A 150 36.64 51.27 -52.20
C GLU A 150 36.99 52.77 -52.32
N PHE A 151 37.26 53.43 -51.20
CA PHE A 151 37.70 54.83 -51.19
C PHE A 151 39.04 55.03 -51.92
N GLU A 152 40.03 54.17 -51.69
CA GLU A 152 41.32 54.22 -52.39
C GLU A 152 41.18 53.95 -53.90
N ALA A 153 40.34 52.99 -54.28
CA ALA A 153 40.02 52.71 -55.68
C ALA A 153 39.33 53.91 -56.34
N PHE A 154 38.37 54.55 -55.66
CA PHE A 154 37.72 55.77 -56.13
C PHE A 154 38.73 56.92 -56.34
N LEU A 155 39.68 57.11 -55.42
CA LEU A 155 40.74 58.10 -55.56
C LEU A 155 41.64 57.82 -56.76
N LYS A 156 42.00 56.55 -56.96
CA LYS A 156 42.83 56.14 -58.11
C LYS A 156 42.10 56.32 -59.44
N ASP A 157 40.83 55.93 -59.52
CA ASP A 157 39.99 56.16 -60.71
C ASP A 157 39.84 57.66 -61.01
N PHE A 158 39.69 58.48 -59.97
CA PHE A 158 39.66 59.94 -60.12
C PHE A 158 40.99 60.47 -60.66
N GLU A 159 42.11 59.97 -60.15
CA GLU A 159 43.43 60.34 -60.63
C GLU A 159 43.69 59.89 -62.07
N ASP A 160 43.22 58.70 -62.44
CA ASP A 160 43.35 58.15 -63.79
C ASP A 160 42.46 58.92 -64.78
N LYS A 161 41.22 59.29 -64.40
CA LYS A 161 40.38 60.22 -65.18
C LYS A 161 41.03 61.59 -65.36
N ARG A 162 41.69 62.10 -64.31
CA ARG A 162 42.46 63.36 -64.39
C ARG A 162 43.62 63.22 -65.37
N LYS A 163 44.38 62.12 -65.32
CA LYS A 163 45.49 61.82 -66.26
C LYS A 163 44.98 61.65 -67.69
N GLU A 164 43.87 60.95 -67.89
CA GLU A 164 43.22 60.77 -69.18
C GLU A 164 42.75 62.11 -69.74
N SER A 165 42.03 62.93 -68.97
CA SER A 165 41.62 64.27 -69.39
C SER A 165 42.81 65.15 -69.74
N ASN A 166 43.92 65.06 -69.00
CA ASN A 166 45.15 65.79 -69.31
C ASN A 166 45.81 65.27 -70.60
N SER A 167 45.83 63.94 -70.81
CA SER A 167 46.33 63.31 -72.04
C SER A 167 45.48 63.66 -73.26
N VAL A 168 44.15 63.65 -73.13
CA VAL A 168 43.22 64.11 -74.18
C VAL A 168 43.46 65.57 -74.48
N MET A 169 43.60 66.41 -73.46
CA MET A 169 43.85 67.83 -73.68
C MET A 169 45.20 68.06 -74.36
N LYS A 170 46.24 67.31 -73.96
CA LYS A 170 47.53 67.29 -74.63
C LYS A 170 47.39 66.85 -76.09
N MET A 171 46.65 65.78 -76.38
CA MET A 171 46.39 65.30 -77.74
C MET A 171 45.64 66.35 -78.57
N ILE A 172 44.68 67.08 -78.00
CA ILE A 172 43.99 68.18 -78.69
C ILE A 172 44.97 69.30 -79.03
N TYR A 173 45.85 69.68 -78.10
CA TYR A 173 46.89 70.67 -78.34
C TYR A 173 47.94 70.20 -79.36
N ASP A 174 48.37 68.94 -79.29
CA ASP A 174 49.30 68.31 -80.23
C ASP A 174 48.65 68.24 -81.62
N SER A 175 47.41 67.76 -81.74
CA SER A 175 46.64 67.76 -82.99
C SER A 175 46.46 69.16 -83.56
N LYS A 176 46.24 70.18 -82.71
CA LYS A 176 46.13 71.56 -83.19
C LYS A 176 47.48 72.09 -83.70
N THR A 177 48.57 71.70 -83.05
CA THR A 177 49.94 72.02 -83.47
C THR A 177 50.25 71.32 -84.80
N GLU A 178 49.97 70.03 -84.91
CA GLU A 178 50.10 69.25 -86.14
C GLU A 178 49.20 69.74 -87.27
N GLU A 179 48.00 70.26 -87.00
CA GLU A 179 47.16 70.86 -88.04
C GLU A 179 47.80 72.11 -88.65
N MET A 180 48.44 72.91 -87.81
CA MET A 180 49.18 74.10 -88.23
C MET A 180 50.42 73.69 -89.03
N GLU A 181 51.16 72.67 -88.58
CA GLU A 181 52.29 72.08 -89.31
C GLU A 181 51.83 71.45 -90.64
N ARG A 182 50.77 70.65 -90.64
CA ARG A 182 50.17 70.07 -91.86
C ARG A 182 49.58 71.12 -92.80
N ALA A 183 49.18 72.30 -92.32
CA ALA A 183 48.78 73.40 -93.21
C ALA A 183 50.00 74.00 -93.93
N ILE A 184 51.15 74.06 -93.24
CA ILE A 184 52.44 74.43 -93.82
C ILE A 184 52.92 73.36 -94.81
N GLU A 185 52.82 72.08 -94.45
CA GLU A 185 53.21 70.96 -95.30
C GLU A 185 52.26 70.73 -96.48
N ARG A 186 50.94 70.88 -96.33
CA ARG A 186 49.97 70.75 -97.45
C ARG A 186 50.29 71.73 -98.59
N ARG A 187 50.64 72.96 -98.23
CA ARG A 187 51.12 73.95 -99.20
C ARG A 187 52.40 73.52 -99.92
N HIS A 188 53.23 72.72 -99.24
CA HIS A 188 54.47 72.12 -99.76
C HIS A 188 54.24 70.80 -100.53
N HIS A 189 53.17 70.08 -100.19
CA HIS A 189 52.80 68.77 -100.75
C HIS A 189 51.90 68.87 -101.97
N ASP A 190 51.07 69.91 -102.12
CA ASP A 190 50.30 70.19 -103.33
C ASP A 190 51.20 70.37 -104.57
N PHE A 191 52.46 70.75 -104.34
CA PHE A 191 53.51 70.76 -105.36
C PHE A 191 54.03 69.35 -105.74
N ILE A 192 53.94 68.37 -104.84
CA ILE A 192 54.51 67.02 -105.00
C ILE A 192 53.42 65.98 -105.36
N LYS A 193 52.16 66.23 -105.00
CA LYS A 193 51.03 65.28 -105.13
C LYS A 193 50.52 65.05 -106.54
N GLN A 194 50.91 65.87 -107.52
CA GLN A 194 50.62 65.60 -108.94
C GLN A 194 51.34 64.34 -109.47
N ASN A 195 52.35 63.81 -108.76
CA ASN A 195 53.24 62.78 -109.30
C ASN A 195 53.10 61.36 -108.69
N LYS A 196 52.18 61.10 -107.74
CA LYS A 196 52.15 59.81 -106.98
C LYS A 196 50.77 59.13 -106.79
N ALA A 197 49.78 59.40 -107.64
CA ALA A 197 48.42 58.87 -107.47
C ALA A 197 48.19 57.39 -107.86
N LYS A 198 49.20 56.64 -108.34
CA LYS A 198 49.00 55.26 -108.84
C LYS A 198 49.48 54.13 -107.92
N GLN A 199 49.97 54.41 -106.72
CA GLN A 199 50.56 53.40 -105.82
C GLN A 199 49.72 53.08 -104.56
N GLU A 200 48.64 53.81 -104.27
CA GLU A 200 47.84 53.66 -103.03
C GLU A 200 46.77 52.54 -103.09
N VAL A 201 46.21 52.25 -104.27
CA VAL A 201 45.07 51.32 -104.41
C VAL A 201 45.44 49.87 -104.05
N PHE A 202 46.70 49.46 -104.21
CA PHE A 202 47.14 48.09 -103.90
C PHE A 202 47.40 47.85 -102.41
N LYS A 203 47.59 48.91 -101.60
CA LYS A 203 47.86 48.81 -100.15
C LYS A 203 46.58 48.71 -99.31
N GLU A 204 45.46 49.23 -99.80
CA GLU A 204 44.17 49.14 -99.09
C GLU A 204 43.59 47.73 -99.07
N LEU A 205 43.90 46.91 -100.06
CA LEU A 205 43.33 45.56 -100.18
C LEU A 205 44.03 44.55 -99.26
N THR A 206 45.34 44.69 -99.03
CA THR A 206 46.12 43.79 -98.16
C THR A 206 45.86 44.05 -96.67
N PHE A 207 45.59 45.30 -96.28
CA PHE A 207 45.30 45.68 -94.88
C PHE A 207 43.95 45.18 -94.38
N LYS A 208 42.96 45.02 -95.28
CA LYS A 208 41.63 44.53 -94.92
C LYS A 208 41.62 43.04 -94.60
N ASP A 209 42.43 42.25 -95.31
CA ASP A 209 42.54 40.79 -95.13
C ASP A 209 43.25 40.41 -93.81
N GLU A 210 44.30 41.15 -93.43
CA GLU A 210 45.03 40.98 -92.16
C GLU A 210 44.11 41.25 -90.95
N LYS A 211 43.30 42.31 -91.00
CA LYS A 211 42.36 42.67 -89.93
C LYS A 211 41.24 41.65 -89.71
N THR A 212 40.73 41.03 -90.78
CA THR A 212 39.70 40.00 -90.66
C THR A 212 40.26 38.68 -90.12
N SER A 213 41.51 38.35 -90.44
CA SER A 213 42.20 37.17 -89.92
C SER A 213 42.45 37.27 -88.41
N GLU A 214 42.92 38.42 -87.93
CA GLU A 214 43.12 38.67 -86.49
C GLU A 214 41.80 38.63 -85.69
N LEU A 215 40.70 39.13 -86.28
CA LEU A 215 39.38 39.11 -85.64
C LEU A 215 38.86 37.67 -85.52
N CYS A 216 39.02 36.85 -86.55
CA CYS A 216 38.63 35.43 -86.51
C CYS A 216 39.40 34.66 -85.44
N ALA A 217 40.71 34.90 -85.32
CA ALA A 217 41.55 34.29 -84.28
C ALA A 217 41.18 34.74 -82.84
N LYS A 218 40.75 36.00 -82.66
CA LYS A 218 40.23 36.49 -81.36
C LYS A 218 38.91 35.81 -81.00
N ARG A 219 37.96 35.72 -81.95
CA ARG A 219 36.66 35.06 -81.74
C ARG A 219 36.79 33.57 -81.47
N MET A 220 37.72 32.88 -82.14
CA MET A 220 37.99 31.46 -81.87
C MET A 220 38.49 31.23 -80.44
N ARG A 221 39.38 32.09 -79.93
CA ARG A 221 39.85 32.02 -78.53
C ARG A 221 38.73 32.30 -77.54
N GLU A 222 37.89 33.31 -77.79
CA GLU A 222 36.71 33.58 -76.97
C GLU A 222 35.78 32.37 -76.89
N LEU A 223 35.49 31.73 -78.03
CA LEU A 223 34.65 30.53 -78.09
C LEU A 223 35.24 29.36 -77.29
N LEU A 224 36.56 29.10 -77.38
CA LEU A 224 37.21 28.05 -76.61
C LEU A 224 37.12 28.32 -75.09
N THR A 225 37.36 29.55 -74.66
CA THR A 225 37.24 29.90 -73.23
C THR A 225 35.82 29.77 -72.69
N LEU A 226 34.80 30.12 -73.51
CA LEU A 226 33.40 29.93 -73.16
C LEU A 226 33.02 28.45 -73.10
N HIS A 227 33.53 27.64 -74.03
CA HIS A 227 33.32 26.20 -74.05
C HIS A 227 33.91 25.53 -72.79
N GLU A 228 35.13 25.89 -72.40
CA GLU A 228 35.77 25.39 -71.17
C GLU A 228 34.98 25.77 -69.91
N LYS A 229 34.53 27.03 -69.80
CA LYS A 229 33.67 27.48 -68.69
C LYS A 229 32.36 26.70 -68.62
N THR A 230 31.70 26.51 -69.76
CA THR A 230 30.45 25.75 -69.84
C THR A 230 30.68 24.28 -69.45
N SER A 231 31.78 23.67 -69.92
CA SER A 231 32.16 22.30 -69.58
C SER A 231 32.47 22.15 -68.08
N CYS A 232 33.15 23.12 -67.47
CA CYS A 232 33.39 23.17 -66.03
C CYS A 232 32.08 23.26 -65.24
N MET A 233 31.17 24.15 -65.63
CA MET A 233 29.85 24.29 -65.00
C MET A 233 29.01 23.00 -65.11
N VAL A 234 29.00 22.34 -66.27
CA VAL A 234 28.30 21.06 -66.45
C VAL A 234 28.87 19.98 -65.53
N LYS A 235 30.20 19.87 -65.42
CA LYS A 235 30.84 18.92 -64.49
C LYS A 235 30.52 19.25 -63.03
N ALA A 236 30.56 20.52 -62.64
CA ALA A 236 30.20 20.96 -61.29
C ALA A 236 28.74 20.65 -60.95
N MET A 237 27.81 20.88 -61.89
CA MET A 237 26.40 20.51 -61.73
C MET A 237 26.20 19.00 -61.58
N GLN A 238 26.94 18.17 -62.33
CA GLN A 238 26.88 16.72 -62.21
C GLN A 238 27.39 16.23 -60.85
N ILE A 239 28.50 16.79 -60.35
CA ILE A 239 29.05 16.44 -59.02
C ILE A 239 28.05 16.84 -57.94
N LYS A 240 27.52 18.07 -57.99
CA LYS A 240 26.49 18.53 -57.04
C LYS A 240 25.23 17.69 -57.12
N GLY A 241 24.78 17.30 -58.30
CA GLY A 241 23.64 16.39 -58.47
C GLY A 241 23.84 15.05 -57.76
N LYS A 242 25.04 14.44 -57.88
CA LYS A 242 25.36 13.20 -57.17
C LYS A 242 25.39 13.37 -55.64
N GLU A 243 26.01 14.44 -55.15
CA GLU A 243 26.03 14.76 -53.71
C GLU A 243 24.60 14.93 -53.15
N TRP A 244 23.72 15.59 -53.91
CA TRP A 244 22.30 15.74 -53.55
C TRP A 244 21.55 14.39 -53.58
N ASP A 245 21.80 13.54 -54.58
CA ASP A 245 21.19 12.22 -54.64
C ASP A 245 21.64 11.33 -53.47
N ASP A 246 22.90 11.38 -53.09
CA ASP A 246 23.46 10.57 -52.00
C ASP A 246 23.01 11.06 -50.62
N THR A 247 22.93 12.38 -50.41
CA THR A 247 22.35 12.95 -49.18
C THR A 247 20.86 12.64 -49.07
N ASN A 248 20.11 12.74 -50.17
CA ASN A 248 18.68 12.39 -50.18
C ASN A 248 18.47 10.89 -49.91
N LYS A 249 19.29 9.99 -50.47
CA LYS A 249 19.24 8.55 -50.13
C LYS A 249 19.50 8.32 -48.64
N HIS A 250 20.54 8.95 -48.09
CA HIS A 250 20.86 8.83 -46.66
C HIS A 250 19.68 9.27 -45.78
N LEU A 251 19.06 10.42 -46.08
CA LEU A 251 17.88 10.91 -45.37
C LEU A 251 16.69 9.95 -45.47
N VAL A 252 16.46 9.35 -46.64
CA VAL A 252 15.38 8.36 -46.83
C VAL A 252 15.65 7.09 -46.01
N ASP A 253 16.90 6.65 -45.92
CA ASP A 253 17.27 5.47 -45.12
C ASP A 253 17.18 5.75 -43.61
N GLU A 254 17.63 6.92 -43.14
CA GLU A 254 17.41 7.38 -41.76
C GLU A 254 15.92 7.48 -41.42
N TYR A 255 15.11 8.05 -42.31
CA TYR A 255 13.66 8.08 -42.14
C TYR A 255 13.07 6.66 -42.05
N ARG A 256 13.51 5.73 -42.91
CA ARG A 256 13.02 4.34 -42.89
C ARG A 256 13.36 3.65 -41.57
N THR A 257 14.60 3.79 -41.10
CA THR A 257 15.03 3.19 -39.81
C THR A 257 14.29 3.79 -38.62
N LEU A 258 14.16 5.12 -38.56
CA LEU A 258 13.39 5.79 -37.50
C LEU A 258 11.92 5.35 -37.52
N HIS A 259 11.33 5.25 -38.71
CA HIS A 259 9.94 4.82 -38.85
C HIS A 259 9.75 3.35 -38.46
N GLU A 260 10.71 2.47 -38.74
CA GLU A 260 10.72 1.10 -38.22
C GLU A 260 10.83 1.04 -36.70
N HIS A 261 11.67 1.89 -36.09
CA HIS A 261 11.76 2.02 -34.63
C HIS A 261 10.43 2.47 -34.03
N ILE A 262 9.77 3.48 -34.59
CA ILE A 262 8.44 3.94 -34.17
C ILE A 262 7.42 2.79 -34.27
N ARG A 263 7.40 2.04 -35.38
CA ARG A 263 6.51 0.88 -35.53
C ARG A 263 6.82 -0.23 -34.51
N LYS A 264 8.09 -0.47 -34.17
CA LYS A 264 8.46 -1.44 -33.12
C LYS A 264 7.96 -0.98 -31.76
N ILE A 265 8.23 0.27 -31.39
CA ILE A 265 7.79 0.85 -30.11
C ILE A 265 6.26 0.83 -29.99
N ASN A 266 5.53 1.26 -31.02
CA ASN A 266 4.06 1.23 -31.00
C ASN A 266 3.50 -0.20 -30.81
N ARG A 267 4.14 -1.21 -31.40
CA ARG A 267 3.78 -2.62 -31.15
C ARG A 267 4.08 -3.05 -29.72
N HIS A 268 5.21 -2.64 -29.14
CA HIS A 268 5.52 -2.93 -27.74
C HIS A 268 4.54 -2.23 -26.79
N LEU A 269 4.24 -0.94 -27.02
CA LEU A 269 3.26 -0.19 -26.24
C LEU A 269 1.87 -0.83 -26.32
N SER A 270 1.44 -1.25 -27.50
CA SER A 270 0.15 -1.94 -27.67
C SER A 270 0.11 -3.28 -26.93
N LYS A 271 1.23 -4.02 -26.90
CA LYS A 271 1.33 -5.27 -26.15
C LYS A 271 1.26 -5.02 -24.64
N ILE A 272 2.00 -4.03 -24.11
CA ILE A 272 1.96 -3.68 -22.69
C ILE A 272 0.55 -3.23 -22.29
N ALA A 273 -0.08 -2.36 -23.09
CA ALA A 273 -1.45 -1.92 -22.84
C ALA A 273 -2.43 -3.11 -22.79
N GLN A 274 -2.26 -4.10 -23.68
CA GLN A 274 -3.09 -5.30 -23.68
C GLN A 274 -2.84 -6.18 -22.45
N THR A 275 -1.58 -6.40 -22.05
CA THR A 275 -1.26 -7.23 -20.88
C THR A 275 -1.78 -6.60 -19.59
N GLU A 276 -1.57 -5.30 -19.41
CA GLU A 276 -2.09 -4.56 -18.24
C GLU A 276 -3.62 -4.58 -18.22
N HIS A 277 -4.28 -4.46 -19.38
CA HIS A 277 -5.73 -4.58 -19.47
C HIS A 277 -6.22 -5.97 -19.06
N ASP A 278 -5.56 -7.03 -19.54
CA ASP A 278 -5.92 -8.41 -19.22
C ASP A 278 -5.68 -8.73 -17.73
N ASP A 279 -4.60 -8.22 -17.15
CA ASP A 279 -4.30 -8.40 -15.73
C ASP A 279 -5.23 -7.59 -14.82
N LEU A 280 -5.61 -6.37 -15.21
CA LEU A 280 -6.63 -5.59 -14.52
C LEU A 280 -8.00 -6.30 -14.59
N LYS A 281 -8.34 -6.88 -15.75
CA LYS A 281 -9.57 -7.67 -15.90
C LYS A 281 -9.55 -8.89 -14.99
N ARG A 282 -8.45 -9.65 -14.94
CA ARG A 282 -8.31 -10.82 -14.05
C ARG A 282 -8.43 -10.43 -12.58
N THR A 283 -7.69 -9.42 -12.14
CA THR A 283 -7.74 -8.96 -10.74
C THR A 283 -9.13 -8.44 -10.38
N SER A 284 -9.80 -7.71 -11.27
CA SER A 284 -11.19 -7.27 -11.06
C SER A 284 -12.16 -8.45 -10.91
N LEU A 285 -12.01 -9.50 -11.73
CA LEU A 285 -12.81 -10.73 -11.59
C LEU A 285 -12.56 -11.42 -10.25
N PHE A 286 -11.30 -11.61 -9.86
CA PHE A 286 -10.96 -12.23 -8.56
C PHE A 286 -11.49 -11.43 -7.37
N VAL A 287 -11.37 -10.09 -7.41
CA VAL A 287 -11.91 -9.22 -6.36
C VAL A 287 -13.44 -9.33 -6.30
N ASN A 288 -14.12 -9.37 -7.45
CA ASN A 288 -15.57 -9.55 -7.49
C ASN A 288 -15.99 -10.92 -6.93
N GLU A 289 -15.30 -12.00 -7.29
CA GLU A 289 -15.55 -13.35 -6.76
C GLU A 289 -15.34 -13.42 -5.25
N ALA A 290 -14.22 -12.88 -4.75
CA ALA A 290 -13.92 -12.80 -3.31
C ALA A 290 -14.97 -11.96 -2.57
N THR A 291 -15.37 -10.82 -3.15
CA THR A 291 -16.40 -9.95 -2.57
C THR A 291 -17.75 -10.66 -2.49
N GLN A 292 -18.13 -11.41 -3.54
CA GLN A 292 -19.35 -12.22 -3.52
C GLN A 292 -19.29 -13.33 -2.47
N ALA A 293 -18.15 -14.01 -2.33
CA ALA A 293 -17.95 -15.04 -1.31
C ALA A 293 -18.08 -14.45 0.11
N LEU A 294 -17.40 -13.32 0.38
CA LEU A 294 -17.50 -12.62 1.65
C LEU A 294 -18.92 -12.12 1.94
N ASN A 295 -19.63 -11.61 0.94
CA ASN A 295 -21.03 -11.20 1.09
C ASN A 295 -21.95 -12.37 1.44
N LYS A 296 -21.71 -13.56 0.88
CA LYS A 296 -22.45 -14.78 1.26
C LYS A 296 -22.20 -15.15 2.73
N VAL A 297 -20.94 -15.13 3.17
CA VAL A 297 -20.57 -15.39 4.58
C VAL A 297 -21.18 -14.35 5.52
N LEU A 298 -21.16 -13.07 5.14
CA LEU A 298 -21.80 -12.00 5.92
C LEU A 298 -23.31 -12.15 5.99
N ALA A 299 -23.97 -12.53 4.89
CA ALA A 299 -25.40 -12.81 4.87
C ALA A 299 -25.75 -13.97 5.80
N PHE A 300 -24.97 -15.05 5.77
CA PHE A 300 -25.11 -16.18 6.68
C PHE A 300 -24.91 -15.78 8.14
N GLY A 301 -23.84 -15.04 8.45
CA GLY A 301 -23.55 -14.53 9.80
C GLY A 301 -24.65 -13.61 10.33
N ARG A 302 -25.20 -12.71 9.49
CA ARG A 302 -26.36 -11.87 9.84
C ARG A 302 -27.61 -12.71 10.09
N GLY A 303 -27.85 -13.75 9.30
CA GLY A 303 -28.93 -14.72 9.51
C GLY A 303 -28.79 -15.41 10.86
N LEU A 304 -27.60 -15.93 11.16
CA LEU A 304 -27.30 -16.59 12.44
C LEU A 304 -27.46 -15.64 13.63
N GLN A 305 -26.97 -14.39 13.54
CA GLN A 305 -27.20 -13.38 14.59
C GLN A 305 -28.68 -13.06 14.78
N THR A 306 -29.46 -12.99 13.69
CA THR A 306 -30.89 -12.72 13.77
C THR A 306 -31.62 -13.87 14.45
N LEU A 307 -31.30 -15.13 14.09
CA LEU A 307 -31.82 -16.31 14.77
C LEU A 307 -31.41 -16.36 16.25
N ALA A 308 -30.16 -16.07 16.58
CA ALA A 308 -29.68 -16.00 17.95
C ALA A 308 -30.43 -14.93 18.78
N ARG A 309 -30.68 -13.75 18.20
CA ARG A 309 -31.48 -12.69 18.85
C ARG A 309 -32.93 -13.12 19.07
N LEU A 310 -33.54 -13.80 18.10
CA LEU A 310 -34.91 -14.32 18.22
C LEU A 310 -34.99 -15.41 19.31
N ASN A 311 -34.04 -16.35 19.32
CA ASN A 311 -33.97 -17.40 20.32
C ASN A 311 -33.75 -16.82 21.72
N ARG A 312 -32.89 -15.80 21.88
CA ARG A 312 -32.65 -15.14 23.17
C ARG A 312 -33.91 -14.52 23.78
N LYS A 313 -34.89 -14.09 22.97
CA LYS A 313 -36.17 -13.57 23.49
C LYS A 313 -37.03 -14.66 24.16
N LEU A 314 -36.83 -15.93 23.81
CA LEU A 314 -37.58 -17.06 24.35
C LEU A 314 -36.91 -17.68 25.59
N GLU A 315 -35.72 -17.19 25.95
CA GLU A 315 -34.96 -17.68 27.09
C GLU A 315 -35.36 -16.96 28.37
N THR A 316 -35.26 -17.67 29.49
CA THR A 316 -35.52 -17.11 30.80
C THR A 316 -34.47 -16.05 31.17
N GLU A 317 -34.81 -15.10 32.05
CA GLU A 317 -33.86 -14.07 32.52
C GLU A 317 -32.57 -14.69 33.09
N HIS A 318 -32.70 -15.84 33.75
CA HIS A 318 -31.56 -16.58 34.28
C HIS A 318 -30.61 -17.06 33.19
N GLU A 319 -31.13 -17.68 32.13
CA GLU A 319 -30.34 -18.17 30.98
C GLU A 319 -29.75 -17.01 30.14
N GLN A 320 -30.41 -15.86 30.12
CA GLN A 320 -29.88 -14.67 29.45
C GLN A 320 -28.69 -14.04 30.18
N ILE A 321 -28.66 -14.14 31.52
CA ILE A 321 -27.57 -13.64 32.36
C ILE A 321 -26.43 -14.66 32.47
N PHE A 322 -26.76 -15.96 32.56
CA PHE A 322 -25.81 -17.05 32.70
C PHE A 322 -26.00 -18.14 31.61
N PRO A 323 -25.66 -17.87 30.34
CA PRO A 323 -25.93 -18.79 29.23
C PRO A 323 -25.13 -20.11 29.26
N PHE A 324 -24.02 -20.14 30.00
CA PHE A 324 -23.05 -21.23 29.99
C PHE A 324 -22.74 -21.78 31.37
N ASN A 325 -23.43 -21.29 32.41
CA ASN A 325 -23.10 -21.64 33.79
C ASN A 325 -23.99 -22.79 34.27
N PRO A 326 -23.42 -23.90 34.76
CA PRO A 326 -24.18 -24.97 35.37
C PRO A 326 -24.51 -24.59 36.83
N LEU A 327 -25.48 -23.69 37.05
CA LEU A 327 -26.02 -23.46 38.41
C LEU A 327 -27.03 -24.55 38.84
N TYR A 328 -26.95 -25.72 38.22
CA TYR A 328 -27.64 -26.95 38.64
C TYR A 328 -26.72 -28.17 38.47
N GLU A 329 -25.48 -28.08 38.93
CA GLU A 329 -24.89 -29.24 39.62
C GLU A 329 -25.36 -29.22 41.08
N THR A 330 -26.66 -29.11 41.32
CA THR A 330 -27.21 -29.95 42.37
C THR A 330 -27.17 -31.36 41.78
N PRO A 331 -26.50 -32.33 42.43
CA PRO A 331 -26.85 -33.71 42.20
C PRO A 331 -28.37 -33.74 42.33
N LEU A 332 -29.08 -34.06 41.25
CA LEU A 332 -30.45 -34.50 41.36
C LEU A 332 -30.44 -35.49 42.53
N PRO A 333 -31.25 -35.29 43.60
CA PRO A 333 -31.48 -36.37 44.52
C PRO A 333 -32.01 -37.48 43.64
N LEU A 334 -31.20 -38.52 43.39
CA LEU A 334 -31.70 -39.73 42.79
C LEU A 334 -32.85 -40.14 43.70
N ALA A 335 -34.07 -39.97 43.21
CA ALA A 335 -35.19 -40.75 43.73
C ALA A 335 -34.70 -42.20 43.72
N PRO A 336 -34.89 -42.98 44.80
CA PRO A 336 -34.47 -44.37 44.84
C PRO A 336 -35.04 -45.10 43.62
N LEU A 337 -34.18 -45.34 42.63
CA LEU A 337 -34.47 -46.23 41.53
C LEU A 337 -34.36 -47.62 42.14
N GLU A 338 -35.52 -48.24 42.32
CA GLU A 338 -35.65 -49.65 42.58
C GLU A 338 -34.76 -50.42 41.60
N SER A 339 -34.06 -51.39 42.17
CA SER A 339 -33.19 -52.37 41.52
C SER A 339 -33.64 -52.76 40.13
N PHE A 340 -32.88 -52.33 39.13
CA PHE A 340 -32.74 -53.08 37.88
C PHE A 340 -31.30 -53.56 37.83
N ASP A 341 -31.13 -54.81 38.28
CA ASP A 341 -29.95 -55.61 37.97
C ASP A 341 -29.95 -55.83 36.46
N GLU A 342 -29.02 -55.20 35.75
CA GLU A 342 -28.59 -55.70 34.45
C GLU A 342 -27.12 -55.36 34.21
N GLU A 343 -26.39 -56.44 34.04
CA GLU A 343 -24.96 -56.57 33.81
C GLU A 343 -24.54 -55.87 32.51
N LEU A 344 -23.90 -54.70 32.64
CA LEU A 344 -23.11 -54.12 31.57
C LEU A 344 -21.67 -53.95 32.06
N VAL A 345 -20.89 -54.98 31.77
CA VAL A 345 -19.43 -54.98 31.87
C VAL A 345 -18.89 -53.93 30.87
N TYR A 346 -18.56 -52.75 31.37
CA TYR A 346 -17.60 -51.87 30.72
C TYR A 346 -16.26 -52.03 31.46
N VAL A 347 -15.36 -52.78 30.84
CA VAL A 347 -13.93 -52.73 31.17
C VAL A 347 -13.43 -51.39 30.65
N ALA A 348 -13.36 -50.40 31.54
CA ALA A 348 -12.60 -49.18 31.30
C ALA A 348 -11.23 -49.37 31.94
N ASP A 349 -10.25 -49.73 31.11
CA ASP A 349 -8.83 -49.64 31.43
C ASP A 349 -8.52 -48.21 31.91
N GLU A 350 -8.20 -48.06 33.19
CA GLU A 350 -7.44 -46.91 33.69
C GLU A 350 -6.02 -46.98 33.11
N LYS A 351 -5.87 -46.44 31.90
CA LYS A 351 -4.61 -45.88 31.43
C LYS A 351 -4.90 -44.45 31.03
N THR A 352 -4.80 -43.54 32.00
CA THR A 352 -4.43 -42.16 31.71
C THR A 352 -3.06 -42.19 31.02
N PRO A 353 -2.92 -41.83 29.74
CA PRO A 353 -1.62 -41.45 29.23
C PRO A 353 -1.23 -40.19 29.99
N ILE A 354 -0.11 -40.24 30.70
CA ILE A 354 0.56 -39.05 31.19
C ILE A 354 0.93 -38.26 29.94
N GLU A 355 0.16 -37.21 29.66
CA GLU A 355 0.47 -36.27 28.59
C GLU A 355 1.67 -35.45 29.08
N GLU A 356 2.84 -35.77 28.52
CA GLU A 356 4.04 -34.96 28.69
C GLU A 356 3.71 -33.51 28.30
N PRO A 357 4.17 -32.50 29.06
CA PRO A 357 3.93 -31.10 28.69
C PRO A 357 4.62 -30.83 27.35
N SER A 358 3.83 -30.76 26.29
CA SER A 358 4.30 -30.33 24.98
C SER A 358 4.90 -28.92 25.12
N PRO A 359 6.07 -28.66 24.51
CA PRO A 359 6.73 -27.36 24.60
C PRO A 359 5.77 -26.25 24.14
N PRO A 360 5.88 -25.02 24.69
CA PRO A 360 5.01 -23.91 24.35
C PRO A 360 5.09 -23.69 22.84
N THR A 361 4.03 -24.07 22.14
CA THR A 361 3.94 -23.87 20.70
C THR A 361 3.84 -22.37 20.52
N LEU A 362 4.76 -21.80 19.74
CA LEU A 362 4.74 -20.39 19.37
C LEU A 362 3.32 -20.02 18.92
N PRO A 363 2.82 -18.80 19.27
CA PRO A 363 1.50 -18.37 18.86
C PRO A 363 1.40 -18.50 17.34
N THR A 364 0.62 -19.49 16.90
CA THR A 364 0.45 -19.76 15.49
C THR A 364 -0.43 -18.64 14.97
N PHE A 365 0.16 -17.80 14.12
CA PHE A 365 -0.54 -16.66 13.57
C PHE A 365 -1.58 -17.16 12.57
N HIS A 366 -2.85 -17.16 12.98
CA HIS A 366 -3.96 -17.54 12.11
C HIS A 366 -4.50 -16.33 11.38
N TRP A 367 -4.66 -16.46 10.06
CA TRP A 367 -5.28 -15.43 9.22
C TRP A 367 -6.79 -15.27 9.46
N SER A 368 -7.40 -16.13 10.29
CA SER A 368 -8.83 -16.15 10.56
C SER A 368 -9.12 -16.35 12.05
N THR A 369 -10.34 -16.01 12.48
CA THR A 369 -10.77 -16.15 13.87
C THR A 369 -10.83 -17.62 14.29
N HIS A 370 -10.06 -18.00 15.32
CA HIS A 370 -10.07 -19.34 15.90
C HIS A 370 -10.84 -19.36 17.24
N ALA A 371 -11.38 -20.51 17.62
CA ALA A 371 -12.02 -20.69 18.91
C ALA A 371 -10.97 -20.92 20.01
N VAL A 372 -11.16 -20.30 21.16
CA VAL A 372 -10.21 -20.35 22.28
C VAL A 372 -10.94 -20.83 23.53
N ASP A 373 -10.27 -21.65 24.34
CA ASP A 373 -10.80 -22.13 25.60
C ASP A 373 -10.69 -21.05 26.69
N ASP A 374 -11.22 -21.35 27.88
CA ASP A 374 -11.18 -20.43 29.02
C ASP A 374 -9.74 -20.17 29.53
N THR A 375 -8.75 -20.92 29.05
CA THR A 375 -7.32 -20.82 29.39
C THR A 375 -6.46 -20.18 28.29
N GLY A 376 -7.04 -19.82 27.14
CA GLY A 376 -6.32 -19.18 26.04
C GLY A 376 -5.77 -20.14 24.98
N ASN A 377 -6.02 -21.45 25.06
CA ASN A 377 -5.57 -22.44 24.08
C ASN A 377 -6.59 -22.64 22.96
N GLU A 378 -6.10 -23.04 21.80
CA GLU A 378 -6.92 -23.34 20.62
C GLU A 378 -7.84 -24.54 20.90
N VAL A 379 -9.14 -24.35 20.71
CA VAL A 379 -10.16 -25.41 20.85
C VAL A 379 -10.31 -26.12 19.53
N GLU A 380 -10.19 -27.46 19.54
CA GLU A 380 -10.42 -28.30 18.37
C GLU A 380 -11.81 -28.04 17.76
N GLU A 381 -11.94 -28.10 16.42
CA GLU A 381 -13.18 -27.73 15.71
C GLU A 381 -14.44 -28.47 16.21
N LEU A 382 -14.28 -29.72 16.65
CA LEU A 382 -15.34 -30.55 17.21
C LEU A 382 -15.85 -30.03 18.57
N ASP A 383 -14.99 -29.34 19.30
CA ASP A 383 -15.23 -28.90 20.67
C ASP A 383 -15.78 -27.48 20.76
N CYS A 384 -15.69 -26.70 19.67
CA CYS A 384 -16.17 -25.32 19.56
C CYS A 384 -17.65 -25.12 19.95
N LEU A 385 -18.49 -26.15 19.78
CA LEU A 385 -19.94 -26.09 20.05
C LEU A 385 -20.36 -26.72 21.38
N LYS A 386 -19.44 -27.24 22.19
CA LYS A 386 -19.76 -27.93 23.46
C LYS A 386 -20.62 -27.07 24.41
N LYS A 387 -20.29 -25.79 24.57
CA LYS A 387 -21.05 -24.85 25.42
C LYS A 387 -22.46 -24.58 24.88
N PHE A 388 -22.62 -24.50 23.55
CA PHE A 388 -23.93 -24.36 22.91
C PHE A 388 -24.78 -25.62 23.09
N GLN A 389 -24.19 -26.81 22.92
CA GLN A 389 -24.89 -28.09 23.11
C GLN A 389 -25.38 -28.26 24.57
N LYS A 390 -24.59 -27.86 25.57
CA LYS A 390 -25.03 -27.86 26.98
C LYS A 390 -26.28 -26.99 27.19
N ARG A 391 -26.30 -25.78 26.63
CA ARG A 391 -27.47 -24.88 26.69
C ARG A 391 -28.69 -25.48 25.98
N TYR A 392 -28.50 -26.07 24.80
CA TYR A 392 -29.57 -26.75 24.07
C TYR A 392 -30.16 -27.94 24.87
N ASN A 393 -29.31 -28.77 25.46
CA ASN A 393 -29.74 -29.91 26.26
C ASN A 393 -30.53 -29.48 27.50
N LYS A 394 -30.13 -28.39 28.16
CA LYS A 394 -30.87 -27.80 29.29
C LYS A 394 -32.29 -27.39 28.90
N ALA A 395 -32.44 -26.61 27.82
CA ALA A 395 -33.75 -26.22 27.31
C ALA A 395 -34.62 -27.43 26.93
N MET A 396 -34.01 -28.50 26.40
CA MET A 396 -34.71 -29.75 26.09
C MET A 396 -35.19 -30.48 27.35
N LEU A 397 -34.37 -30.55 28.40
CA LEU A 397 -34.76 -31.14 29.68
C LEU A 397 -35.91 -30.38 30.34
N ASP A 398 -35.84 -29.05 30.33
CA ASP A 398 -36.89 -28.20 30.91
C ASP A 398 -38.21 -28.34 30.12
N LYS A 399 -38.13 -28.45 28.79
CA LYS A 399 -39.29 -28.77 27.95
C LYS A 399 -39.92 -30.12 28.31
N LEU A 400 -39.10 -31.16 28.53
CA LEU A 400 -39.59 -32.48 28.95
C LEU A 400 -40.23 -32.45 30.34
N ALA A 401 -39.63 -31.73 31.29
CA ALA A 401 -40.20 -31.54 32.63
C ALA A 401 -41.57 -30.84 32.58
N LEU A 402 -41.70 -29.76 31.80
CA LEU A 402 -42.98 -29.07 31.59
C LEU A 402 -44.03 -29.97 30.94
N GLN A 403 -43.63 -30.84 30.00
CA GLN A 403 -44.54 -31.81 29.41
C GLN A 403 -45.02 -32.85 30.42
N LEU A 404 -44.15 -33.33 31.31
CA LEU A 404 -44.52 -34.27 32.36
C LEU A 404 -45.50 -33.63 33.36
N GLU A 405 -45.21 -32.43 33.84
CA GLU A 405 -46.12 -31.70 34.74
C GLU A 405 -47.47 -31.39 34.07
N ARG A 406 -47.45 -30.99 32.79
CA ARG A 406 -48.70 -30.82 32.03
C ARG A 406 -49.51 -32.11 31.96
N ARG A 407 -48.87 -33.27 31.71
CA ARG A 407 -49.57 -34.56 31.69
C ARG A 407 -50.17 -34.90 33.07
N LYS A 408 -49.43 -34.68 34.16
CA LYS A 408 -49.92 -34.87 35.53
C LYS A 408 -51.10 -33.97 35.85
N LEU A 409 -51.01 -32.68 35.54
CA LEU A 409 -52.11 -31.73 35.76
C LEU A 409 -53.35 -32.07 34.94
N VAL A 410 -53.17 -32.54 33.69
CA VAL A 410 -54.29 -32.99 32.86
C VAL A 410 -54.95 -34.23 33.45
N SER A 411 -54.18 -35.22 33.93
CA SER A 411 -54.75 -36.42 34.55
C SER A 411 -55.43 -36.12 35.89
N GLU A 412 -54.84 -35.24 36.71
CA GLU A 412 -55.44 -34.75 37.96
C GLU A 412 -56.73 -33.98 37.68
N ASN A 413 -56.75 -33.11 36.67
CA ASN A 413 -57.94 -32.37 36.28
C ASN A 413 -59.04 -33.31 35.77
N GLN A 414 -58.69 -34.31 34.95
CA GLN A 414 -59.63 -35.38 34.56
C GLN A 414 -60.19 -36.11 35.78
N ARG A 415 -59.35 -36.44 36.78
CA ARG A 415 -59.77 -37.07 38.03
C ARG A 415 -60.71 -36.18 38.85
N LEU A 416 -60.41 -34.89 38.95
CA LEU A 416 -61.25 -33.90 39.63
C LEU A 416 -62.58 -33.70 38.92
N HIS A 417 -62.59 -33.63 37.58
CA HIS A 417 -63.82 -33.61 36.79
C HIS A 417 -64.70 -34.85 37.06
N LEU A 418 -64.10 -36.05 37.11
CA LEU A 418 -64.82 -37.27 37.47
C LEU A 418 -65.40 -37.21 38.91
N LEU A 419 -64.64 -36.68 39.87
CA LEU A 419 -65.10 -36.51 41.25
C LEU A 419 -66.23 -35.47 41.38
N VAL A 420 -66.14 -34.36 40.65
CA VAL A 420 -67.20 -33.33 40.59
C VAL A 420 -68.47 -33.90 39.96
N CYS A 421 -68.36 -34.62 38.84
CA CYS A 421 -69.49 -35.32 38.23
C CYS A 421 -70.14 -36.30 39.21
N LYS A 422 -69.34 -37.05 39.99
CA LYS A 422 -69.85 -37.99 41.01
C LYS A 422 -70.58 -37.27 42.16
N ARG A 423 -70.08 -36.11 42.60
CA ARG A 423 -70.66 -35.34 43.71
C ARG A 423 -71.94 -34.59 43.33
N LEU A 424 -72.00 -34.08 42.10
CA LEU A 424 -73.24 -33.51 41.54
C LEU A 424 -74.31 -34.59 41.31
N GLY A 425 -73.90 -35.82 40.98
CA GLY A 425 -74.81 -36.98 40.94
C GLY A 425 -75.38 -37.39 42.31
N THR A 426 -74.65 -37.17 43.40
CA THR A 426 -75.12 -37.50 44.77
C THR A 426 -75.96 -36.42 45.45
N HIS A 427 -76.04 -35.20 44.89
CA HIS A 427 -76.93 -34.13 45.38
C HIS A 427 -78.28 -34.07 44.63
N SER A 428 -78.56 -35.03 43.75
CA SER A 428 -79.81 -35.15 43.00
C SER A 428 -80.67 -36.32 43.52
N HIS A 429 -80.78 -36.46 44.84
CA HIS A 429 -81.77 -37.30 45.51
C HIS A 429 -82.43 -36.55 46.67
#